data_AF-A0A7Z9QIA7-F1
#
_entry.id   AF-A0A7Z9QIA7-F1
#
_cell.length_a   1.000
_cell.length_b   1.000
_cell.length_c   1.000
_cell.angle_alpha   90.00
_cell.angle_beta   90.00
_cell.angle_gamma   90.00
#
_symmetry.space_group_name_H-M   'P 1'
#
loop_
_entity.id
_entity.type
_entity.pdbx_description
1 polymer ?
#
loop_
_entity_poly.entity_id
_entity_poly.type
_entity_poly.pdbx_seq_one_letter_code
_entity_poly.pdbx_strand_id
1 'polypeptide(L)'
;MAAKITKPIKSIIKFYKNTPNLAATRSIRPIKPTKPKKEKKPTAGNKPTFKTILKKKIQAGTLPESNYESRIWYRQQSLKMVSLREVSTERFKRIGRMNRRMKTTIRSRLMLGKLFMFDYDPKKRDTLEFFDVFPCVFIIELYKDGFLGLNMHYLPYMWRATLMDNLYEIMTNQNMDVTTRLNIVSNGYKILKKSAKYRHFKPCVRRYLFEHVQSRFMEVPPDEWEIAIFLPLERFESGILGGRATRKKVWVDTRKKYYKSLAR
;
A
#
# COMPACT_ATOMS: atom_id res chain seq x y z
N MET A 1 -39.76 -14.66 -20.56
CA MET A 1 -39.13 -13.77 -21.55
C MET A 1 -37.69 -13.52 -21.16
N ALA A 2 -36.79 -13.72 -22.13
CA ALA A 2 -35.35 -13.72 -22.00
C ALA A 2 -34.73 -12.30 -21.83
N ALA A 3 -33.64 -12.24 -21.06
CA ALA A 3 -32.31 -11.67 -21.38
C ALA A 3 -32.24 -10.33 -22.17
N LYS A 4 -31.41 -9.32 -21.85
CA LYS A 4 -29.95 -9.35 -21.70
C LYS A 4 -29.45 -8.01 -21.14
N ILE A 5 -28.37 -8.14 -20.37
CA ILE A 5 -27.39 -7.13 -19.97
C ILE A 5 -26.54 -6.71 -21.18
N THR A 6 -26.28 -5.41 -21.38
CA THR A 6 -24.99 -4.89 -21.89
C THR A 6 -24.75 -3.41 -21.54
N LYS A 7 -23.54 -3.15 -21.02
CA LYS A 7 -22.83 -1.89 -20.64
C LYS A 7 -22.58 -0.91 -21.85
N PRO A 8 -21.89 0.27 -21.75
CA PRO A 8 -21.04 0.81 -20.65
C PRO A 8 -21.05 2.34 -20.35
N ILE A 9 -20.82 2.64 -19.06
CA ILE A 9 -19.78 3.54 -18.50
C ILE A 9 -19.07 4.47 -19.50
N LYS A 10 -19.44 5.77 -19.50
CA LYS A 10 -18.61 6.93 -19.90
C LYS A 10 -19.32 8.24 -19.49
N SER A 11 -19.24 8.67 -18.23
CA SER A 11 -19.56 10.08 -17.88
C SER A 11 -19.22 10.55 -16.45
N ILE A 12 -18.65 9.71 -15.57
CA ILE A 12 -18.33 10.09 -14.16
C ILE A 12 -17.28 11.23 -14.05
N ILE A 13 -16.74 11.70 -15.17
CA ILE A 13 -15.85 12.88 -15.25
C ILE A 13 -16.63 14.22 -15.28
N LYS A 14 -17.97 14.26 -15.43
CA LYS A 14 -18.69 15.52 -15.69
C LYS A 14 -19.23 16.28 -14.45
N PHE A 15 -19.15 15.75 -13.23
CA PHE A 15 -19.80 16.40 -12.08
C PHE A 15 -18.95 17.45 -11.33
N TYR A 16 -17.66 17.59 -11.63
CA TYR A 16 -16.79 18.62 -11.02
C TYR A 16 -16.83 19.99 -11.74
N LYS A 17 -17.99 20.42 -12.25
CA LYS A 17 -18.09 21.72 -12.95
C LYS A 17 -19.11 22.74 -12.46
N ASN A 18 -20.00 22.44 -11.50
CA ASN A 18 -21.01 23.41 -11.08
C ASN A 18 -21.15 23.51 -9.56
N THR A 19 -20.38 24.39 -8.93
CA THR A 19 -20.76 24.93 -7.60
C THR A 19 -20.37 26.41 -7.56
N PRO A 20 -21.31 27.35 -7.38
CA PRO A 20 -21.01 28.77 -7.28
C PRO A 20 -20.37 29.18 -5.95
N ASN A 21 -19.72 30.34 -6.05
CA ASN A 21 -18.82 31.05 -5.15
C ASN A 21 -19.46 31.55 -3.85
N LEU A 22 -18.64 31.83 -2.82
CA LEU A 22 -18.65 33.13 -2.12
C LEU A 22 -17.40 33.34 -1.23
N ALA A 23 -16.59 34.30 -1.70
CA ALA A 23 -15.88 35.37 -0.98
C ALA A 23 -14.67 35.06 -0.08
N ALA A 24 -13.46 35.41 -0.57
CA ALA A 24 -12.73 36.62 -0.15
C ALA A 24 -11.47 36.87 -1.02
N THR A 25 -11.61 37.86 -1.91
CA THR A 25 -10.64 38.84 -2.47
C THR A 25 -9.11 38.63 -2.40
N ARG A 26 -8.45 38.65 -3.57
CA ARG A 26 -7.64 39.79 -4.08
C ARG A 26 -7.17 39.57 -5.53
N SER A 27 -7.16 40.68 -6.27
CA SER A 27 -7.06 40.85 -7.74
C SER A 27 -5.73 40.40 -8.38
N ILE A 28 -5.80 39.55 -9.42
CA ILE A 28 -4.71 39.31 -10.38
C ILE A 28 -5.32 39.32 -11.81
N ARG A 29 -4.73 40.11 -12.72
CA ARG A 29 -5.23 40.37 -14.08
C ARG A 29 -5.19 39.11 -14.97
N PRO A 30 -6.15 38.95 -15.92
CA PRO A 30 -6.26 37.73 -16.73
C PRO A 30 -5.30 37.71 -17.93
N ILE A 31 -4.60 36.59 -18.12
CA ILE A 31 -3.83 36.26 -19.33
C ILE A 31 -4.79 35.58 -20.34
N LYS A 32 -4.78 36.03 -21.60
CA LYS A 32 -5.61 35.47 -22.68
C LYS A 32 -5.22 34.01 -22.99
N PRO A 33 -6.16 33.07 -23.17
CA PRO A 33 -5.86 31.68 -23.47
C PRO A 33 -5.51 31.45 -24.95
N THR A 34 -4.35 30.85 -25.22
CA THR A 34 -3.98 30.31 -26.54
C THR A 34 -4.59 28.91 -26.74
N LYS A 35 -5.07 28.63 -27.95
CA LYS A 35 -5.71 27.34 -28.30
C LYS A 35 -4.71 26.17 -28.19
N PRO A 36 -5.11 24.99 -27.66
CA PRO A 36 -4.20 23.84 -27.57
C PRO A 36 -4.00 23.18 -28.95
N LYS A 37 -2.74 22.95 -29.32
CA LYS A 37 -2.36 22.14 -30.48
C LYS A 37 -2.68 20.66 -30.21
N LYS A 38 -3.20 19.95 -31.22
CA LYS A 38 -3.53 18.51 -31.17
C LYS A 38 -2.24 17.68 -31.06
N GLU A 39 -2.07 16.96 -29.95
CA GLU A 39 -1.01 15.95 -29.79
C GLU A 39 -1.47 14.59 -30.36
N LYS A 40 -0.61 13.95 -31.17
CA LYS A 40 -0.83 12.61 -31.74
C LYS A 40 -0.68 11.54 -30.64
N LYS A 41 -1.51 10.48 -30.71
CA LYS A 41 -1.42 9.32 -29.80
C LYS A 41 -0.10 8.56 -30.02
N PRO A 42 0.64 8.19 -28.95
CA PRO A 42 1.85 7.38 -29.08
C PRO A 42 1.51 5.89 -29.27
N THR A 43 2.27 5.26 -30.18
CA THR A 43 2.27 3.84 -30.53
C THR A 43 2.88 2.97 -29.41
N ALA A 44 2.58 1.67 -29.46
CA ALA A 44 3.04 0.68 -28.51
C ALA A 44 4.58 0.52 -28.53
N GLY A 45 5.26 1.12 -27.57
CA GLY A 45 6.69 0.96 -27.32
C GLY A 45 7.07 1.63 -26.00
N ASN A 46 7.67 0.86 -25.09
CA ASN A 46 8.23 1.29 -23.78
C ASN A 46 7.37 2.25 -22.93
N LYS A 47 6.56 1.69 -22.03
CA LYS A 47 6.04 2.45 -20.89
C LYS A 47 7.22 2.76 -19.95
N PRO A 48 7.47 4.04 -19.61
CA PRO A 48 8.65 4.40 -18.83
C PRO A 48 8.52 3.86 -17.39
N THR A 49 9.57 3.19 -16.92
CA THR A 49 9.67 2.76 -15.53
C THR A 49 9.83 3.99 -14.62
N PHE A 50 9.51 3.85 -13.33
CA PHE A 50 9.68 4.90 -12.32
C PHE A 50 11.08 5.53 -12.37
N LYS A 51 12.12 4.71 -12.59
CA LYS A 51 13.52 5.12 -12.78
C LYS A 51 13.71 6.01 -14.02
N THR A 52 13.01 5.73 -15.12
CA THR A 52 13.05 6.53 -16.36
C THR A 52 12.31 7.87 -16.20
N ILE A 53 11.20 7.89 -15.46
CA ILE A 53 10.45 9.12 -15.17
C ILE A 53 11.26 10.03 -14.24
N LEU A 54 11.92 9.46 -13.21
CA LEU A 54 12.82 10.20 -12.31
C LEU A 54 14.01 10.79 -13.07
N LYS A 55 14.73 9.97 -13.86
CA LYS A 55 15.87 10.42 -14.66
C LYS A 55 15.53 11.58 -15.60
N LYS A 56 14.37 11.52 -16.26
CA LYS A 56 13.91 12.59 -17.17
C LYS A 56 13.65 13.92 -16.44
N LYS A 57 13.21 13.88 -15.19
CA LYS A 57 12.92 15.09 -14.41
C LYS A 57 14.16 15.71 -13.75
N ILE A 58 15.14 14.87 -13.39
CA ILE A 58 16.47 15.28 -12.94
C ILE A 58 17.23 15.95 -14.10
N GLN A 59 17.24 15.32 -15.29
CA GLN A 59 17.83 15.91 -16.50
C GLN A 59 17.16 17.21 -16.95
N ALA A 60 15.87 17.38 -16.66
CA ALA A 60 15.15 18.62 -16.94
C ALA A 60 15.42 19.73 -15.90
N GLY A 61 16.31 19.52 -14.93
CA GLY A 61 16.68 20.52 -13.92
C GLY A 61 15.57 20.88 -12.93
N THR A 62 14.46 20.13 -12.94
CA THR A 62 13.28 20.41 -12.11
C THR A 62 13.34 19.78 -10.72
N LEU A 63 14.33 18.92 -10.42
CA LEU A 63 14.48 18.22 -9.14
C LEU A 63 15.97 17.97 -8.79
N PRO A 64 16.44 18.20 -7.54
CA PRO A 64 17.82 17.94 -7.12
C PRO A 64 18.12 16.47 -6.77
N GLU A 65 19.34 16.01 -7.05
CA GLU A 65 19.73 14.59 -7.14
C GLU A 65 20.07 13.88 -5.80
N SER A 66 20.10 14.60 -4.67
CA SER A 66 20.55 14.02 -3.40
C SER A 66 19.40 13.39 -2.58
N ASN A 67 19.13 12.09 -2.74
CA ASN A 67 18.48 11.16 -1.77
C ASN A 67 17.36 11.69 -0.82
N TYR A 68 16.62 12.69 -1.27
CA TYR A 68 15.54 13.42 -0.59
C TYR A 68 14.17 13.11 -1.25
N GLU A 69 14.20 12.54 -2.46
CA GLU A 69 13.07 12.31 -3.36
C GLU A 69 12.07 11.24 -2.89
N SER A 70 12.52 10.14 -2.27
CA SER A 70 11.58 9.19 -1.64
C SER A 70 10.81 9.91 -0.52
N ARG A 71 11.49 10.65 0.35
CA ARG A 71 10.87 11.25 1.55
C ARG A 71 9.88 12.35 1.21
N ILE A 72 10.15 13.21 0.21
CA ILE A 72 9.19 14.26 -0.19
C ILE A 72 8.05 13.70 -1.00
N TRP A 73 8.28 12.82 -1.98
CA TRP A 73 7.19 12.21 -2.73
C TRP A 73 6.32 11.37 -1.79
N TYR A 74 6.90 10.54 -0.91
CA TYR A 74 6.14 9.78 0.10
C TYR A 74 5.49 10.67 1.15
N ARG A 75 6.11 11.79 1.56
CA ARG A 75 5.46 12.77 2.45
C ARG A 75 4.27 13.42 1.76
N GLN A 76 4.40 13.83 0.50
CA GLN A 76 3.33 14.42 -0.31
C GLN A 76 2.22 13.40 -0.62
N GLN A 77 2.56 12.14 -0.95
CA GLN A 77 1.58 11.08 -1.15
C GLN A 77 0.93 10.69 0.18
N SER A 78 1.67 10.60 1.29
CA SER A 78 1.08 10.34 2.60
C SER A 78 0.15 11.47 3.04
N LEU A 79 0.47 12.73 2.77
CA LEU A 79 -0.42 13.87 3.00
C LEU A 79 -1.68 13.81 2.11
N LYS A 80 -1.51 13.45 0.83
CA LYS A 80 -2.65 13.20 -0.09
C LYS A 80 -3.51 12.03 0.38
N MET A 81 -2.92 10.92 0.82
CA MET A 81 -3.62 9.74 1.32
C MET A 81 -4.25 9.98 2.70
N VAL A 82 -3.65 10.84 3.53
CA VAL A 82 -4.26 11.36 4.78
C VAL A 82 -5.45 12.30 4.45
N SER A 83 -5.38 13.04 3.34
CA SER A 83 -6.49 13.88 2.87
C SER A 83 -7.62 13.09 2.20
N LEU A 84 -7.34 11.86 1.74
CA LEU A 84 -8.40 10.92 1.38
C LEU A 84 -9.09 10.51 2.69
N ARG A 85 -10.40 10.80 2.80
CA ARG A 85 -11.24 10.15 3.82
C ARG A 85 -11.00 8.65 3.76
N GLU A 86 -10.91 8.00 4.93
CA GLU A 86 -10.62 6.57 5.07
C GLU A 86 -11.36 5.79 3.97
N VAL A 87 -10.58 5.15 3.08
CA VAL A 87 -11.16 4.37 2.00
C VAL A 87 -11.80 3.17 2.66
N SER A 88 -13.14 3.08 2.61
CA SER A 88 -13.85 1.91 3.15
C SER A 88 -13.26 0.62 2.57
N THR A 89 -13.01 -0.36 3.43
CA THR A 89 -12.54 -1.69 3.04
C THR A 89 -13.48 -2.31 2.01
N GLU A 90 -14.79 -2.11 2.12
CA GLU A 90 -15.81 -2.58 1.18
C GLU A 90 -15.63 -1.94 -0.20
N ARG A 91 -15.32 -0.63 -0.23
CA ARG A 91 -15.00 0.08 -1.47
C ARG A 91 -13.72 -0.48 -2.10
N PHE A 92 -12.66 -0.67 -1.32
CA PHE A 92 -11.42 -1.25 -1.81
C PHE A 92 -11.64 -2.69 -2.32
N LYS A 93 -12.32 -3.54 -1.56
CA LYS A 93 -12.68 -4.90 -1.97
C LYS A 93 -13.51 -4.92 -3.26
N ARG A 94 -14.42 -3.96 -3.43
CA ARG A 94 -15.20 -3.80 -4.67
C ARG A 94 -14.29 -3.45 -5.85
N ILE A 95 -13.37 -2.50 -5.66
CA ILE A 95 -12.36 -2.13 -6.67
C ILE A 95 -11.48 -3.34 -6.99
N GLY A 96 -10.99 -4.07 -5.99
CA GLY A 96 -10.18 -5.27 -6.16
C GLY A 96 -10.92 -6.37 -6.93
N ARG A 97 -12.20 -6.62 -6.61
CA ARG A 97 -13.04 -7.56 -7.39
C ARG A 97 -13.23 -7.14 -8.85
N MET A 98 -13.27 -5.84 -9.13
CA MET A 98 -13.37 -5.31 -10.50
C MET A 98 -12.01 -5.28 -11.21
N ASN A 99 -10.92 -5.15 -10.45
CA ASN A 99 -9.55 -5.15 -10.97
C ASN A 99 -9.14 -6.59 -11.28
N ARG A 100 -9.18 -6.96 -12.57
CA ARG A 100 -8.78 -8.29 -13.05
C ARG A 100 -7.35 -8.70 -12.65
N ARG A 101 -6.50 -7.74 -12.25
CA ARG A 101 -5.13 -7.99 -11.80
C ARG A 101 -5.06 -8.37 -10.32
N MET A 102 -5.95 -7.87 -9.47
CA MET A 102 -6.05 -8.32 -8.08
C MET A 102 -6.74 -9.67 -8.04
N LYS A 103 -5.97 -10.72 -7.75
CA LYS A 103 -6.48 -12.09 -7.76
C LYS A 103 -6.96 -12.46 -6.37
N THR A 104 -8.20 -12.91 -6.27
CA THR A 104 -8.65 -13.61 -5.08
C THR A 104 -8.09 -15.03 -5.09
N THR A 105 -7.27 -15.36 -4.10
CA THR A 105 -6.55 -16.63 -4.02
C THR A 105 -6.96 -17.45 -2.78
N ILE A 106 -6.62 -18.73 -2.82
CA ILE A 106 -6.86 -19.69 -1.72
C ILE A 106 -5.53 -20.06 -1.08
N ARG A 107 -5.59 -20.67 0.11
CA ARG A 107 -4.42 -21.07 0.89
C ARG A 107 -3.33 -21.80 0.08
N SER A 108 -3.71 -22.74 -0.79
CA SER A 108 -2.76 -23.55 -1.58
C SER A 108 -1.97 -22.76 -2.63
N ARG A 109 -2.34 -21.51 -2.88
CA ARG A 109 -1.72 -20.62 -3.87
C ARG A 109 -1.01 -19.43 -3.21
N LEU A 110 -0.83 -19.46 -1.90
CA LEU A 110 -0.01 -18.46 -1.21
C LEU A 110 1.47 -18.67 -1.57
N MET A 111 2.15 -17.56 -1.86
CA MET A 111 3.56 -17.56 -2.23
C MET A 111 4.35 -16.63 -1.31
N LEU A 112 5.56 -17.06 -0.96
CA LEU A 112 6.52 -16.22 -0.25
C LEU A 112 6.84 -14.96 -1.04
N GLY A 113 7.06 -13.85 -0.34
CA GLY A 113 7.45 -12.57 -0.90
C GLY A 113 6.36 -11.85 -1.70
N LYS A 114 5.14 -12.38 -1.76
CA LYS A 114 3.97 -11.71 -2.34
C LYS A 114 3.19 -10.95 -1.27
N LEU A 115 2.49 -9.89 -1.71
CA LEU A 115 1.68 -9.03 -0.86
C LEU A 115 0.21 -9.47 -0.91
N PHE A 116 -0.39 -9.67 0.26
CA PHE A 116 -1.79 -10.07 0.39
C PHE A 116 -2.55 -9.20 1.37
N MET A 117 -3.84 -9.02 1.09
CA MET A 117 -4.83 -8.48 2.02
C MET A 117 -5.95 -9.49 2.28
N PHE A 118 -6.50 -9.51 3.50
CA PHE A 118 -7.53 -10.46 3.90
C PHE A 118 -8.24 -9.98 5.17
N ASP A 119 -9.42 -10.50 5.46
CA ASP A 119 -10.08 -10.31 6.76
C ASP A 119 -9.51 -11.31 7.77
N TYR A 120 -9.23 -10.85 8.98
CA TYR A 120 -8.60 -11.66 10.02
C TYR A 120 -9.23 -11.43 11.39
N ASP A 121 -9.47 -12.52 12.11
CA ASP A 121 -9.95 -12.49 13.49
C ASP A 121 -9.00 -13.32 14.40
N PRO A 122 -8.10 -12.68 15.16
CA PRO A 122 -7.03 -13.38 15.87
C PRO A 122 -7.54 -14.30 16.99
N LYS A 123 -6.91 -15.47 17.13
CA LYS A 123 -7.19 -16.45 18.20
C LYS A 123 -7.31 -15.88 19.62
N LYS A 124 -6.45 -14.92 19.96
CA LYS A 124 -6.38 -14.35 21.31
C LYS A 124 -6.90 -12.91 21.36
N ARG A 125 -7.90 -12.60 20.52
CA ARG A 125 -8.46 -11.26 20.30
C ARG A 125 -8.52 -10.42 21.57
N ASP A 126 -9.17 -10.93 22.60
CA ASP A 126 -9.50 -10.21 23.84
C ASP A 126 -8.27 -9.82 24.68
N THR A 127 -7.14 -10.50 24.49
CA THR A 127 -5.90 -10.24 25.23
C THR A 127 -4.88 -9.42 24.44
N LEU A 128 -5.15 -9.17 23.15
CA LEU A 128 -4.22 -8.43 22.30
C LEU A 128 -4.39 -6.93 22.51
N GLU A 129 -3.27 -6.25 22.74
CA GLU A 129 -3.24 -4.80 22.87
C GLU A 129 -3.76 -4.13 21.59
N PHE A 130 -3.21 -4.52 20.43
CA PHE A 130 -3.69 -4.09 19.13
C PHE A 130 -3.59 -5.24 18.12
N PHE A 131 -4.59 -5.36 17.25
CA PHE A 131 -4.56 -6.22 16.09
C PHE A 131 -5.23 -5.53 14.89
N ASP A 132 -4.89 -5.97 13.68
CA ASP A 132 -5.43 -5.45 12.44
C ASP A 132 -6.41 -6.47 11.86
N VAL A 133 -7.68 -6.09 11.69
CA VAL A 133 -8.69 -6.98 11.13
C VAL A 133 -8.67 -7.02 9.60
N PHE A 134 -7.93 -6.10 8.96
CA PHE A 134 -7.71 -6.13 7.51
C PHE A 134 -6.21 -5.97 7.16
N PRO A 135 -5.37 -6.99 7.47
CA PRO A 135 -3.93 -6.92 7.25
C PRO A 135 -3.50 -6.66 5.80
N CYS A 136 -2.38 -5.96 5.62
CA CYS A 136 -1.65 -5.84 4.34
C CYS A 136 -0.24 -6.40 4.50
N VAL A 137 -0.01 -7.61 3.99
CA VAL A 137 1.04 -8.51 4.49
C VAL A 137 1.91 -9.07 3.38
N PHE A 138 3.22 -8.86 3.45
CA PHE A 138 4.18 -9.71 2.74
C PHE A 138 4.35 -11.03 3.49
N ILE A 139 4.10 -12.16 2.85
CA ILE A 139 4.34 -13.47 3.46
C ILE A 139 5.85 -13.75 3.43
N ILE A 140 6.44 -14.04 4.59
CA ILE A 140 7.89 -14.26 4.71
C ILE A 140 8.25 -15.68 5.13
N GLU A 141 7.34 -16.41 5.78
CA GLU A 141 7.50 -17.83 6.12
C GLU A 141 6.14 -18.54 6.11
N LEU A 142 6.09 -19.81 5.70
CA LEU A 142 4.87 -20.64 5.68
C LEU A 142 4.98 -21.77 6.71
N TYR A 143 3.87 -22.09 7.35
CA TYR A 143 3.70 -23.20 8.29
C TYR A 143 2.47 -24.03 7.93
N LYS A 144 2.32 -25.20 8.55
CA LYS A 144 1.17 -26.09 8.33
C LYS A 144 -0.16 -25.46 8.78
N ASP A 145 -0.15 -24.61 9.78
CA ASP A 145 -1.32 -23.99 10.40
C ASP A 145 -1.44 -22.49 10.09
N GLY A 146 -0.49 -21.92 9.34
CA GLY A 146 -0.56 -20.50 8.96
C GLY A 146 0.73 -19.99 8.33
N PHE A 147 1.02 -18.71 8.51
CA PHE A 147 2.23 -18.08 8.00
C PHE A 147 2.76 -16.98 8.93
N LEU A 148 4.02 -16.61 8.74
CA LEU A 148 4.61 -15.39 9.27
C LEU A 148 4.55 -14.32 8.18
N GLY A 149 4.19 -13.10 8.57
CA GLY A 149 4.07 -12.02 7.62
C GLY A 149 4.52 -10.66 8.16
N LEU A 150 4.93 -9.79 7.24
CA LEU A 150 5.21 -8.38 7.50
C LEU A 150 3.95 -7.56 7.23
N ASN A 151 3.18 -7.26 8.28
CA ASN A 151 2.00 -6.41 8.13
C ASN A 151 2.38 -4.93 8.12
N MET A 152 2.43 -4.36 6.92
CA MET A 152 2.90 -3.00 6.70
C MET A 152 2.06 -1.96 7.45
N HIS A 153 0.81 -2.26 7.82
CA HIS A 153 -0.07 -1.33 8.52
C HIS A 153 0.47 -0.87 9.89
N TYR A 154 1.21 -1.73 10.60
CA TYR A 154 1.77 -1.40 11.93
C TYR A 154 2.85 -0.33 11.88
N LEU A 155 3.43 -0.08 10.70
CA LEU A 155 4.46 0.91 10.53
C LEU A 155 3.85 2.28 10.19
N PRO A 156 4.36 3.37 10.79
CA PRO A 156 4.12 4.71 10.27
C PRO A 156 4.54 4.80 8.80
N TYR A 157 3.90 5.67 8.01
CA TYR A 157 4.18 5.79 6.57
C TYR A 157 5.66 5.98 6.23
N MET A 158 6.37 6.82 6.98
CA MET A 158 7.81 7.02 6.77
C MET A 158 8.63 5.74 6.97
N TRP A 159 8.23 4.89 7.93
CA TRP A 159 8.89 3.62 8.19
C TRP A 159 8.50 2.57 7.15
N ARG A 160 7.26 2.60 6.62
CA ARG A 160 6.85 1.78 5.47
C ARG A 160 7.74 2.09 4.27
N ALA A 161 7.92 3.37 3.93
CA ALA A 161 8.78 3.81 2.83
C ALA A 161 10.21 3.31 3.00
N THR A 162 10.83 3.57 4.15
CA THR A 162 12.20 3.12 4.41
C THR A 162 12.32 1.59 4.35
N LEU A 163 11.36 0.84 4.88
CA LEU A 163 11.40 -0.61 4.79
C LEU A 163 11.24 -1.08 3.33
N MET A 164 10.31 -0.49 2.57
CA MET A 164 10.07 -0.83 1.16
C MET A 164 11.30 -0.57 0.28
N ASP A 165 11.98 0.57 0.44
CA ASP A 165 13.22 0.87 -0.28
C ASP A 165 14.25 -0.26 -0.11
N ASN A 166 14.38 -0.78 1.13
CA ASN A 166 15.29 -1.89 1.43
C ASN A 166 14.78 -3.26 0.94
N LEU A 167 13.46 -3.48 0.92
CA LEU A 167 12.84 -4.73 0.45
C LEU A 167 12.96 -4.84 -1.08
N TYR A 168 12.95 -3.72 -1.81
CA TYR A 168 13.11 -3.73 -3.26
C TYR A 168 14.49 -4.21 -3.74
N GLU A 169 15.51 -4.06 -2.92
CA GLU A 169 16.85 -4.59 -3.20
C GLU A 169 16.89 -6.12 -3.24
N ILE A 170 15.94 -6.78 -2.56
CA ILE A 170 15.85 -8.24 -2.50
C ILE A 170 14.70 -8.78 -3.34
N MET A 171 14.24 -8.07 -4.37
CA MET A 171 13.24 -8.61 -5.29
C MET A 171 13.83 -9.66 -6.24
N THR A 172 12.99 -10.56 -6.72
CA THR A 172 13.39 -11.56 -7.73
C THR A 172 13.69 -10.93 -9.09
N ASN A 173 13.05 -9.81 -9.42
CA ASN A 173 13.28 -9.03 -10.63
C ASN A 173 12.73 -7.60 -10.46
N GLN A 174 13.05 -6.70 -11.39
CA GLN A 174 12.64 -5.29 -11.36
C GLN A 174 11.49 -4.96 -12.34
N ASN A 175 10.85 -5.99 -12.92
CA ASN A 175 9.83 -5.80 -13.96
C ASN A 175 8.47 -5.37 -13.39
N MET A 176 8.25 -5.57 -12.08
CA MET A 176 6.97 -5.31 -11.39
C MET A 176 5.78 -6.02 -12.05
N ASP A 177 6.00 -7.27 -12.49
CA ASP A 177 5.02 -8.11 -13.15
C ASP A 177 4.48 -9.22 -12.23
N VAL A 178 3.67 -10.13 -12.77
CA VAL A 178 3.06 -11.23 -11.99
C VAL A 178 4.08 -12.22 -11.41
N THR A 179 5.31 -12.25 -11.92
CA THR A 179 6.40 -13.11 -11.42
C THR A 179 7.19 -12.43 -10.29
N THR A 180 7.13 -11.10 -10.22
CA THR A 180 7.87 -10.32 -9.22
C THR A 180 7.41 -10.66 -7.80
N ARG A 181 8.35 -11.01 -6.94
CA ARG A 181 8.15 -11.23 -5.50
C ARG A 181 9.40 -10.79 -4.74
N LEU A 182 9.29 -10.62 -3.44
CA LEU A 182 10.49 -10.53 -2.61
C LEU A 182 11.19 -11.90 -2.65
N ASN A 183 12.50 -11.90 -2.92
CA ASN A 183 13.37 -13.06 -2.91
C ASN A 183 13.70 -13.45 -1.46
N ILE A 184 12.66 -13.92 -0.79
CA ILE A 184 12.70 -14.38 0.59
C ILE A 184 12.53 -15.90 0.52
N VAL A 185 13.60 -16.63 0.85
CA VAL A 185 13.57 -18.10 0.98
C VAL A 185 12.72 -18.47 2.21
N SER A 186 12.55 -19.76 2.53
CA SER A 186 11.76 -20.28 3.68
C SER A 186 12.18 -19.78 5.08
N ASN A 187 13.06 -18.79 5.18
CA ASN A 187 13.69 -18.31 6.40
C ASN A 187 13.75 -16.77 6.44
N GLY A 188 12.67 -16.13 5.99
CA GLY A 188 12.61 -14.69 5.77
C GLY A 188 12.88 -13.86 7.00
N TYR A 189 12.47 -14.32 8.18
CA TYR A 189 12.77 -13.63 9.42
C TYR A 189 14.28 -13.53 9.67
N LYS A 190 15.03 -14.63 9.45
CA LYS A 190 16.49 -14.61 9.65
C LYS A 190 17.18 -13.71 8.63
N ILE A 191 16.71 -13.65 7.38
CA ILE A 191 17.25 -12.72 6.37
C ILE A 191 17.08 -11.26 6.84
N LEU A 192 15.88 -10.89 7.28
CA LEU A 192 15.59 -9.52 7.71
C LEU A 192 16.31 -9.16 9.03
N LYS A 193 16.49 -10.13 9.93
CA LYS A 193 17.22 -9.94 11.19
C LYS A 193 18.71 -9.65 10.97
N LYS A 194 19.32 -10.15 9.88
CA LYS A 194 20.77 -10.05 9.65
C LYS A 194 21.28 -8.64 9.36
N SER A 195 20.45 -7.72 8.88
CA SER A 195 20.91 -6.40 8.46
C SER A 195 20.17 -5.27 9.16
N ALA A 196 20.94 -4.29 9.65
CA ALA A 196 20.44 -3.09 10.31
C ALA A 196 19.55 -2.24 9.38
N LYS A 197 19.70 -2.36 8.06
CA LYS A 197 18.86 -1.61 7.10
C LYS A 197 17.38 -2.00 7.20
N TYR A 198 17.09 -3.25 7.58
CA TYR A 198 15.72 -3.72 7.80
C TYR A 198 15.15 -3.37 9.16
N ARG A 199 15.86 -2.65 10.05
CA ARG A 199 15.50 -2.42 11.47
C ARG A 199 14.01 -2.20 11.78
N HIS A 200 13.27 -1.52 10.90
CA HIS A 200 11.84 -1.26 11.06
C HIS A 200 10.92 -2.48 10.80
N PHE A 201 11.44 -3.65 10.46
CA PHE A 201 10.63 -4.84 10.18
C PHE A 201 10.06 -5.48 11.45
N LYS A 202 10.80 -5.50 12.57
CA LYS A 202 10.40 -6.25 13.78
C LYS A 202 8.99 -5.88 14.28
N PRO A 203 8.60 -4.60 14.37
CA PRO A 203 7.28 -4.22 14.88
C PRO A 203 6.11 -4.70 14.03
N CYS A 204 6.32 -4.96 12.73
CA CYS A 204 5.28 -5.42 11.80
C CYS A 204 5.24 -6.93 11.57
N VAL A 205 6.17 -7.70 12.15
CA VAL A 205 6.12 -9.17 12.08
C VAL A 205 4.94 -9.69 12.88
N ARG A 206 4.06 -10.46 12.25
CA ARG A 206 2.90 -11.12 12.89
C ARG A 206 2.72 -12.54 12.36
N ARG A 207 2.25 -13.44 13.22
CA ARG A 207 1.87 -14.82 12.90
C ARG A 207 0.37 -14.87 12.64
N TYR A 208 -0.03 -15.39 11.48
CA TYR A 208 -1.44 -15.49 11.07
C TYR A 208 -1.84 -16.96 10.92
N LEU A 209 -2.86 -17.38 11.67
CA LEU A 209 -3.37 -18.74 11.61
C LEU A 209 -4.43 -18.86 10.51
N PHE A 210 -4.37 -19.91 9.69
CA PHE A 210 -5.30 -20.05 8.57
C PHE A 210 -6.76 -20.17 9.00
N GLU A 211 -7.02 -20.85 10.12
CA GLU A 211 -8.35 -21.00 10.72
C GLU A 211 -8.98 -19.66 11.13
N HIS A 212 -8.15 -18.64 11.36
CA HIS A 212 -8.56 -17.31 11.80
C HIS A 212 -8.70 -16.31 10.65
N VAL A 213 -8.45 -16.75 9.41
CA VAL A 213 -8.65 -15.93 8.21
C VAL A 213 -10.12 -16.03 7.79
N GLN A 214 -10.81 -14.89 7.80
CA GLN A 214 -12.26 -14.80 7.60
C GLN A 214 -12.65 -14.59 6.13
N SER A 215 -11.68 -14.44 5.24
CA SER A 215 -11.92 -14.21 3.82
C SER A 215 -10.96 -15.01 2.93
N ARG A 216 -11.24 -15.03 1.63
CA ARG A 216 -10.18 -15.37 0.66
C ARG A 216 -9.09 -14.30 0.67
N PHE A 217 -7.88 -14.68 0.30
CA PHE A 217 -6.75 -13.76 0.20
C PHE A 217 -6.86 -12.93 -1.08
N MET A 218 -6.59 -11.64 -0.98
CA MET A 218 -6.49 -10.73 -2.12
C MET A 218 -5.01 -10.48 -2.41
N GLU A 219 -4.49 -11.07 -3.49
CA GLU A 219 -3.13 -10.78 -3.95
C GLU A 219 -3.09 -9.38 -4.54
N VAL A 220 -2.17 -8.56 -4.03
CA VAL A 220 -1.87 -7.25 -4.60
C VAL A 220 -0.78 -7.43 -5.66
N PRO A 221 -1.04 -7.03 -6.92
CA PRO A 221 -0.03 -7.04 -7.98
C PRO A 221 1.22 -6.25 -7.59
N PRO A 222 2.43 -6.67 -8.00
CA PRO A 222 3.66 -5.98 -7.65
C PRO A 222 3.69 -4.50 -8.04
N ASP A 223 3.17 -4.14 -9.23
CA ASP A 223 3.03 -2.76 -9.67
C ASP A 223 2.05 -1.92 -8.83
N GLU A 224 1.27 -2.55 -7.95
CA GLU A 224 0.31 -1.91 -7.04
C GLU A 224 0.74 -1.99 -5.56
N TRP A 225 1.92 -2.54 -5.22
CA TRP A 225 2.36 -2.68 -3.82
C TRP A 225 2.45 -1.34 -3.09
N GLU A 226 3.09 -0.34 -3.70
CA GLU A 226 3.24 0.99 -3.08
C GLU A 226 1.88 1.59 -2.77
N ILE A 227 0.98 1.66 -3.75
CA ILE A 227 -0.33 2.28 -3.54
C ILE A 227 -1.11 1.53 -2.47
N ALA A 228 -1.08 0.19 -2.47
CA ALA A 228 -1.76 -0.63 -1.48
C ALA A 228 -1.22 -0.43 -0.07
N ILE A 229 0.10 -0.30 0.09
CA ILE A 229 0.77 -0.10 1.39
C ILE A 229 0.55 1.32 1.92
N PHE A 230 0.31 2.32 1.07
CA PHE A 230 0.08 3.71 1.50
C PHE A 230 -1.40 4.10 1.62
N LEU A 231 -2.32 3.29 1.11
CA LEU A 231 -3.74 3.52 1.36
C LEU A 231 -4.05 3.34 2.87
N PRO A 232 -4.87 4.23 3.47
CA PRO A 232 -5.27 4.15 4.87
C PRO A 232 -6.35 3.08 5.06
N LEU A 233 -6.01 1.82 4.79
CA LEU A 233 -6.93 0.66 4.87
C LEU A 233 -6.83 -0.07 6.21
N GLU A 234 -5.88 0.32 7.07
CA GLU A 234 -5.72 -0.31 8.37
C GLU A 234 -6.99 -0.25 9.21
N ARG A 235 -7.39 -1.39 9.78
CA ARG A 235 -8.54 -1.49 10.67
C ARG A 235 -8.07 -2.07 11.99
N PHE A 236 -7.51 -1.20 12.81
CA PHE A 236 -7.01 -1.61 14.11
C PHE A 236 -8.13 -1.72 15.14
N GLU A 237 -8.05 -2.77 15.94
CA GLU A 237 -8.86 -3.01 17.11
C GLU A 237 -7.97 -3.35 18.31
N SER A 238 -8.53 -3.22 19.49
CA SER A 238 -7.90 -3.55 20.77
C SER A 238 -8.80 -4.52 21.52
N GLY A 239 -8.27 -5.68 21.88
CA GLY A 239 -8.99 -6.63 22.73
C GLY A 239 -9.08 -6.12 24.14
N ILE A 240 -7.93 -5.73 24.70
CA ILE A 240 -7.84 -5.33 26.11
C ILE A 240 -8.63 -4.04 26.42
N LEU A 241 -8.81 -3.16 25.43
CA LEU A 241 -9.58 -1.92 25.60
C LEU A 241 -11.02 -2.03 25.10
N GLY A 242 -11.35 -3.08 24.36
CA GLY A 242 -12.62 -3.22 23.65
C GLY A 242 -12.77 -2.26 22.47
N GLY A 243 -12.82 -2.79 21.25
CA GLY A 243 -13.23 -2.06 20.05
C GLY A 243 -12.09 -1.37 19.29
N ARG A 244 -12.41 -0.26 18.58
CA ARG A 244 -11.53 0.31 17.57
C ARG A 244 -10.34 1.06 18.18
N ALA A 245 -9.14 0.77 17.65
CA ALA A 245 -7.94 1.52 17.94
C ALA A 245 -7.59 2.46 16.78
N THR A 246 -7.10 3.66 17.08
CA THR A 246 -6.65 4.59 16.04
C THR A 246 -5.26 4.22 15.56
N ARG A 247 -4.97 4.39 14.26
CA ARG A 247 -3.63 4.20 13.69
C ARG A 247 -2.57 5.00 14.44
N LYS A 248 -2.91 6.21 14.91
CA LYS A 248 -2.02 7.08 15.69
C LYS A 248 -1.57 6.39 16.98
N LYS A 249 -2.51 5.78 17.72
CA LYS A 249 -2.22 5.04 18.96
C LYS A 249 -1.31 3.85 18.69
N VAL A 250 -1.66 3.03 17.69
CA VAL A 250 -0.85 1.86 17.30
C VAL A 250 0.56 2.27 16.89
N TRP A 251 0.72 3.34 16.12
CA TRP A 251 2.03 3.80 15.66
C TRP A 251 2.90 4.40 16.77
N VAL A 252 2.28 5.05 17.77
CA VAL A 252 3.01 5.49 18.98
C VAL A 252 3.56 4.27 19.72
N ASP A 253 2.73 3.25 19.92
CA ASP A 253 3.15 1.99 20.55
C ASP A 253 4.23 1.26 19.72
N THR A 254 4.06 1.14 18.40
CA THR A 254 5.06 0.60 17.48
C THR A 254 6.42 1.26 17.68
N ARG A 255 6.46 2.61 17.74
CA ARG A 255 7.70 3.36 17.98
C ARG A 255 8.29 3.05 19.34
N LYS A 256 7.47 3.06 20.40
CA LYS A 256 7.90 2.75 21.76
C LYS A 256 8.53 1.36 21.86
N LYS A 257 7.86 0.34 21.32
CA LYS A 257 8.36 -1.05 21.27
C LYS A 257 9.67 -1.16 20.48
N TYR A 258 9.77 -0.46 19.35
CA TYR A 258 10.99 -0.43 18.56
C TYR A 258 12.18 0.14 19.34
N TYR A 259 12.06 1.34 19.93
CA TYR A 259 13.15 1.96 20.69
C TYR A 259 13.53 1.14 21.93
N LYS A 260 12.54 0.57 22.63
CA LYS A 260 12.80 -0.36 23.75
C LYS A 260 13.59 -1.59 23.32
N SER A 261 13.40 -2.07 22.08
CA SER A 261 14.14 -3.22 21.54
C SER A 261 15.57 -2.91 21.11
N LEU A 262 15.95 -1.64 20.99
CA LEU A 262 17.32 -1.21 20.70
C LEU A 262 18.15 -0.99 21.98
N ALA A 263 17.47 -0.73 23.11
CA ALA A 263 18.10 -0.54 24.41
C ALA A 263 18.41 -1.86 25.15
N ARG A 264 18.18 -3.01 24.50
CA ARG A 264 18.42 -4.37 24.99
C ARG A 264 19.36 -5.07 24.02
#